data_AF-A0AAU7DMK5-F1
#
_entry.id   AF-A0AAU7DMK5-F1
#
_cell.length_a   1.000
_cell.length_b   1.000
_cell.length_c   1.000
_cell.angle_alpha   90.00
_cell.angle_beta   90.00
_cell.angle_gamma   90.00
#
_symmetry.space_group_name_H-M   'P 1'
#
loop_
_entity.id
_entity.type
_entity.pdbx_description
1 polymer ?
#
loop_
_entity_poly.entity_id
_entity_poly.type
_entity_poly.pdbx_seq_one_letter_code
_entity_poly.pdbx_strand_id
1 'polypeptide(L)'
;MKSNRAVQSSVDISNLTVPDAEEIIEEALSELAFSQDPGLVRALRFLAPPGYQAIVELCGENGRSKRRNASAESWSPEEDEVRIYFERLDENAAGPVRQSRASRASLEQSIEDEVEDEPALPADVDARVKELCAALAEAERGGHAFIALKWFRDSFLPRKAFRWNQHPESRQAVLAEAIQRGVVLTSKIANPKTPAYPTTTIRLNRAEAGVPEEAQRFHPVVVQGESISEAIQEERGKF
;
A
#
# COMPACT_ATOMS: atom_id res chain seq x y z
N MET A 1 17.62 -34.67 35.06
CA MET A 1 16.65 -34.93 33.97
C MET A 1 16.90 -33.94 32.85
N LYS A 2 16.61 -34.35 31.62
CA LYS A 2 17.25 -33.94 30.36
C LYS A 2 17.10 -32.46 29.97
N SER A 3 18.15 -31.96 29.31
CA SER A 3 18.28 -30.70 28.59
C SER A 3 17.09 -30.38 27.68
N ASN A 4 16.76 -29.10 27.56
CA ASN A 4 16.36 -28.54 26.27
C ASN A 4 17.40 -27.48 25.89
N ARG A 5 18.45 -27.98 25.22
CA ARG A 5 19.41 -27.18 24.47
C ARG A 5 18.61 -26.62 23.29
N ALA A 6 18.25 -25.34 23.36
CA ALA A 6 17.80 -24.62 22.18
C ALA A 6 18.91 -24.75 21.14
N VAL A 7 18.64 -25.55 20.11
CA VAL A 7 19.47 -25.61 18.93
C VAL A 7 19.29 -24.26 18.25
N GLN A 8 20.14 -23.30 18.61
CA GLN A 8 20.46 -22.19 17.73
C GLN A 8 21.07 -22.83 16.48
N SER A 9 20.24 -23.15 15.51
CA SER A 9 20.65 -23.10 14.12
C SER A 9 20.99 -21.64 13.86
N SER A 10 22.22 -21.26 14.22
CA SER A 10 22.83 -20.01 13.77
C SER A 10 22.94 -20.13 12.26
N VAL A 11 21.85 -19.83 11.56
CA VAL A 11 21.96 -19.37 10.19
C VAL A 11 22.80 -18.11 10.34
N ASP A 12 24.00 -18.08 9.76
CA ASP A 12 24.88 -16.93 9.84
C ASP A 12 24.23 -15.76 9.07
N ILE A 13 23.36 -15.02 9.77
CA ILE A 13 22.65 -13.83 9.26
C ILE A 13 23.65 -12.80 8.74
N SER A 14 24.88 -12.85 9.25
CA SER A 14 25.99 -11.95 8.91
C SER A 14 26.37 -11.91 7.44
N ASN A 15 26.07 -12.97 6.68
CA ASN A 15 26.36 -13.00 5.24
C ASN A 15 25.09 -12.91 4.37
N LEU A 16 23.91 -12.79 4.97
CA LEU A 16 22.67 -12.71 4.21
C LEU A 16 22.42 -11.28 3.73
N THR A 17 21.93 -11.15 2.51
CA THR A 17 21.35 -9.90 2.03
C THR A 17 19.88 -9.82 2.45
N VAL A 18 19.32 -8.61 2.40
CA VAL A 18 17.88 -8.39 2.68
C VAL A 18 16.99 -9.33 1.84
N PRO A 19 17.19 -9.48 0.51
CA PRO A 19 16.42 -10.43 -0.29
C PRO A 19 16.56 -11.89 0.16
N ASP A 20 17.75 -12.32 0.59
CA ASP A 20 17.94 -13.70 1.05
C ASP A 20 17.13 -13.94 2.34
N ALA A 21 17.08 -12.95 3.24
CA ALA A 21 16.27 -13.01 4.44
C ALA A 21 14.76 -13.00 4.12
N GLU A 22 14.32 -12.22 3.14
CA GLU A 22 12.93 -12.22 2.66
C GLU A 22 12.54 -13.59 2.09
N GLU A 23 13.38 -14.18 1.24
CA GLU A 23 13.18 -15.50 0.63
C GLU A 23 13.07 -16.60 1.70
N ILE A 24 13.94 -16.60 2.71
CA ILE A 24 13.88 -17.55 3.82
C ILE A 24 12.53 -17.47 4.56
N ILE A 25 12.00 -16.26 4.77
CA ILE A 25 10.71 -16.08 5.45
C ILE A 25 9.57 -16.53 4.53
N GLU A 26 9.62 -16.23 3.24
CA GLU A 26 8.62 -16.69 2.26
C GLU A 26 8.56 -18.21 2.17
N GLU A 27 9.72 -18.88 2.11
CA GLU A 27 9.84 -20.33 2.12
C GLU A 27 9.27 -20.92 3.41
N ALA A 28 9.65 -20.37 4.57
CA ALA A 28 9.14 -20.82 5.87
C ALA A 28 7.62 -20.66 5.98
N LEU A 29 7.05 -19.56 5.50
CA LEU A 29 5.59 -19.34 5.47
C LEU A 29 4.89 -20.32 4.52
N SER A 30 5.52 -20.64 3.40
CA SER A 30 5.01 -21.62 2.43
C SER A 30 5.01 -23.04 3.01
N GLU A 31 6.08 -23.43 3.72
CA GLU A 31 6.14 -24.73 4.41
C GLU A 31 5.12 -24.81 5.56
N LEU A 32 5.00 -23.71 6.33
CA LEU A 32 4.03 -23.58 7.41
C LEU A 32 2.59 -23.81 6.94
N ALA A 33 2.26 -23.46 5.70
CA ALA A 33 0.95 -23.70 5.11
C ALA A 33 0.52 -25.18 5.13
N PHE A 34 1.48 -26.11 5.12
CA PHE A 34 1.23 -27.56 5.13
C PHE A 34 1.30 -28.17 6.54
N SER A 35 1.55 -27.37 7.57
CA SER A 35 1.63 -27.88 8.95
C SER A 35 0.27 -28.41 9.43
N GLN A 36 0.31 -29.60 10.02
CA GLN A 36 -0.87 -30.28 10.58
C GLN A 36 -1.05 -30.02 12.08
N ASP A 37 -0.24 -29.14 12.68
CA ASP A 37 -0.36 -28.83 14.10
C ASP A 37 -1.70 -28.13 14.42
N PRO A 38 -2.57 -28.72 15.27
CA PRO A 38 -3.89 -28.18 15.55
C PRO A 38 -3.89 -26.76 16.15
N GLY A 39 -2.81 -26.39 16.86
CA GLY A 39 -2.63 -25.03 17.41
C GLY A 39 -2.32 -24.02 16.31
N LEU A 40 -1.43 -24.39 15.40
CA LEU A 40 -0.96 -23.55 14.31
C LEU A 40 -2.01 -23.35 13.21
N VAL A 41 -2.84 -24.36 12.90
CA VAL A 41 -3.89 -24.30 11.85
C VAL A 41 -4.80 -23.08 11.96
N ARG A 42 -5.10 -22.61 13.18
CA ARG A 42 -5.91 -21.41 13.38
C ARG A 42 -5.17 -20.13 12.98
N ALA A 43 -3.87 -20.05 13.28
CA ALA A 43 -3.02 -18.92 12.93
C ALA A 43 -2.65 -18.91 11.44
N LEU A 44 -2.48 -20.09 10.83
CA LEU A 44 -2.14 -20.24 9.40
C LEU A 44 -3.20 -19.65 8.48
N ARG A 45 -4.47 -19.60 8.91
CA ARG A 45 -5.50 -18.88 8.15
C ARG A 45 -5.17 -17.41 7.89
N PHE A 46 -4.33 -16.79 8.71
CA PHE A 46 -3.89 -15.42 8.58
C PHE A 46 -2.46 -15.29 8.02
N LEU A 47 -1.58 -16.24 8.34
CA LEU A 47 -0.16 -16.19 7.94
C LEU A 47 0.13 -16.91 6.61
N ALA A 48 -0.69 -17.89 6.24
CA ALA A 48 -0.60 -18.66 5.00
C ALA A 48 -2.01 -19.03 4.51
N PRO A 49 -2.81 -18.04 4.08
CA PRO A 49 -4.19 -18.28 3.66
C PRO A 49 -4.26 -19.19 2.42
N PRO A 50 -5.18 -20.18 2.39
CA PRO A 50 -5.29 -21.11 1.26
C PRO A 50 -5.54 -20.40 -0.07
N GLY A 51 -4.82 -20.79 -1.13
CA GLY A 51 -4.94 -20.19 -2.46
C GLY A 51 -4.19 -18.86 -2.63
N TYR A 52 -3.35 -18.51 -1.66
CA TYR A 52 -2.50 -17.33 -1.72
C TYR A 52 -1.04 -17.68 -1.44
N GLN A 53 -0.12 -16.95 -2.08
CA GLN A 53 1.30 -16.95 -1.79
C GLN A 53 1.63 -15.74 -0.92
N ALA A 54 2.39 -15.97 0.15
CA ALA A 54 2.94 -14.90 0.97
C ALA A 54 4.15 -14.25 0.27
N ILE A 55 4.23 -12.93 0.31
CA ILE A 55 5.36 -12.13 -0.17
C ILE A 55 5.85 -11.30 1.00
N VAL A 56 7.16 -11.31 1.24
CA VAL A 56 7.78 -10.70 2.42
C VAL A 56 8.63 -9.51 2.01
N GLU A 57 8.53 -8.43 2.77
CA GLU A 57 9.34 -7.23 2.59
C GLU A 57 9.87 -6.74 3.95
N LEU A 58 11.18 -6.60 4.07
CA LEU A 58 11.83 -6.02 5.24
C LEU A 58 11.85 -4.49 5.11
N CYS A 59 11.12 -3.81 6.00
CA CYS A 59 10.96 -2.36 6.01
C CYS A 59 11.75 -1.73 7.15
N GLY A 60 12.38 -0.58 6.89
CA GLY A 60 13.03 0.22 7.92
C GLY A 60 12.05 0.97 8.84
N GLU A 61 12.55 1.62 9.90
CA GLU A 61 11.78 2.49 10.85
C GLU A 61 10.78 3.47 10.20
N ASN A 62 11.12 4.01 9.04
CA ASN A 62 10.24 4.93 8.30
C ASN A 62 9.17 4.23 7.44
N GLY A 63 9.08 2.90 7.54
CA GLY A 63 8.19 2.06 6.76
C GLY A 63 8.60 1.91 5.30
N ARG A 64 9.86 2.20 4.93
CA ARG A 64 10.40 2.03 3.58
C ARG A 64 11.10 0.68 3.47
N SER A 65 10.87 -0.03 2.36
CA SER A 65 11.65 -1.20 1.95
C SER A 65 13.16 -0.96 2.12
N LYS A 66 13.86 -1.91 2.77
CA LYS A 66 15.32 -1.87 2.84
C LYS A 66 15.92 -2.13 1.46
N ARG A 67 17.15 -1.65 1.27
CA ARG A 67 17.81 -1.79 -0.03
C ARG A 67 18.14 -3.26 -0.27
N ARG A 68 17.91 -3.74 -1.49
CA ARG A 68 18.20 -5.15 -1.86
C ARG A 68 19.66 -5.55 -1.71
N ASN A 69 20.57 -4.59 -1.79
CA ASN A 69 22.01 -4.81 -1.59
C ASN A 69 22.47 -4.56 -0.15
N ALA A 70 21.56 -4.27 0.79
CA ALA A 70 21.89 -4.13 2.19
C ALA A 70 22.02 -5.52 2.84
N SER A 71 22.89 -5.60 3.85
CA SER A 71 22.98 -6.77 4.71
C SER A 71 21.69 -6.93 5.53
N ALA A 72 21.28 -8.17 5.75
CA ALA A 72 20.17 -8.52 6.63
C ALA A 72 20.41 -8.06 8.08
N GLU A 73 21.66 -7.92 8.52
CA GLU A 73 22.01 -7.36 9.84
C GLU A 73 21.59 -5.90 10.01
N SER A 74 21.33 -5.18 8.90
CA SER A 74 20.80 -3.83 8.99
C SER A 74 19.35 -3.79 9.48
N TRP A 75 18.65 -4.93 9.53
CA TRP A 75 17.28 -5.05 10.05
C TRP A 75 17.29 -5.32 11.55
N SER A 76 16.54 -4.50 12.30
CA SER A 76 16.41 -4.58 13.76
C SER A 76 14.96 -4.84 14.16
N PRO A 77 14.66 -5.86 14.98
CA PRO A 77 13.30 -6.12 15.44
C PRO A 77 12.72 -5.01 16.34
N GLU A 78 13.55 -4.10 16.86
CA GLU A 78 13.11 -3.00 17.73
C GLU A 78 12.56 -1.80 16.94
N GLU A 79 13.13 -1.53 15.76
CA GLU A 79 12.87 -0.32 14.98
C GLU A 79 12.23 -0.63 13.62
N ASP A 80 12.48 -1.82 13.07
CA ASP A 80 12.09 -2.21 11.73
C ASP A 80 10.89 -3.16 11.72
N GLU A 81 10.24 -3.26 10.56
CA GLU A 81 9.00 -4.04 10.39
C GLU A 81 9.20 -5.13 9.33
N VAL A 82 8.54 -6.27 9.51
CA VAL A 82 8.34 -7.27 8.45
C VAL A 82 6.93 -7.07 7.88
N ARG A 83 6.83 -6.83 6.58
CA ARG A 83 5.55 -6.74 5.88
C ARG A 83 5.30 -8.00 5.09
N ILE A 84 4.10 -8.55 5.25
CA ILE A 84 3.65 -9.74 4.54
C ILE A 84 2.44 -9.34 3.70
N TYR A 85 2.55 -9.53 2.39
CA TYR A 85 1.46 -9.37 1.43
C TYR A 85 1.04 -10.74 0.91
N PHE A 86 -0.18 -10.84 0.38
CA PHE A 86 -0.71 -12.10 -0.15
C PHE A 86 -1.17 -11.91 -1.59
N GLU A 87 -0.58 -12.68 -2.49
CA GLU A 87 -0.99 -12.75 -3.89
C GLU A 87 -1.75 -14.04 -4.16
N ARG A 88 -2.78 -14.00 -5.03
CA ARG A 88 -3.54 -15.21 -5.36
C ARG A 88 -2.70 -16.15 -6.21
N LEU A 89 -2.71 -17.43 -5.85
CA LEU A 89 -2.22 -18.50 -6.68
C LEU A 89 -3.30 -18.80 -7.73
N ASP A 90 -3.01 -18.54 -9.00
CA ASP A 90 -3.92 -18.92 -10.09
C ASP A 90 -3.98 -20.45 -10.18
N GLU A 91 -5.08 -21.06 -9.75
CA GLU A 91 -5.34 -22.52 -9.82
C GLU A 91 -5.30 -23.08 -11.26
N ASN A 92 -5.28 -22.21 -12.27
CA ASN A 92 -5.21 -22.60 -13.68
C ASN A 92 -3.80 -22.50 -14.30
N ALA A 93 -2.79 -22.14 -13.51
CA ALA A 93 -1.38 -22.13 -13.95
C ALA A 93 -0.70 -23.47 -13.60
N ALA A 94 -1.13 -24.55 -14.25
CA ALA A 94 -0.28 -25.74 -14.39
C ALA A 94 0.84 -25.43 -15.42
N GLY A 95 1.80 -24.60 -15.00
CA GLY A 95 3.03 -24.25 -15.71
C GLY A 95 4.20 -24.25 -14.72
N PRO A 96 5.44 -24.50 -15.18
CA PRO A 96 6.47 -25.11 -14.34
C PRO A 96 6.85 -24.22 -13.14
N VAL A 97 7.10 -24.91 -12.02
CA VAL A 97 7.70 -24.44 -10.78
C VAL A 97 8.69 -23.31 -11.08
N ARG A 98 8.38 -22.10 -10.58
CA ARG A 98 9.28 -20.94 -10.69
C ARG A 98 10.60 -21.30 -10.04
N GLN A 99 11.59 -21.52 -10.88
CA GLN A 99 12.97 -21.76 -10.49
C GLN A 99 13.48 -20.56 -9.68
N SER A 100 14.20 -20.89 -8.62
CA SER A 100 14.98 -20.01 -7.75
C SER A 100 15.58 -18.84 -8.50
N ARG A 101 15.41 -17.62 -7.97
CA ARG A 101 15.86 -16.36 -8.55
C ARG A 101 17.38 -16.18 -8.40
N ALA A 102 18.17 -17.10 -8.96
CA ALA A 102 19.57 -16.87 -9.23
C ALA A 102 19.72 -16.24 -10.63
N SER A 103 20.35 -15.06 -10.66
CA SER A 103 21.18 -14.58 -11.77
C SER A 103 20.50 -14.36 -13.14
N ARG A 104 20.14 -13.11 -13.46
CA ARG A 104 20.15 -12.64 -14.86
C ARG A 104 21.16 -11.52 -15.03
N ALA A 105 22.39 -11.92 -15.27
CA ALA A 105 23.36 -11.16 -16.04
C ALA A 105 22.97 -11.24 -17.53
N SER A 106 23.15 -10.13 -18.24
CA SER A 106 22.88 -9.94 -19.66
C SER A 106 23.65 -10.92 -20.56
N LEU A 107 22.97 -11.59 -21.51
CA LEU A 107 23.32 -11.61 -22.95
C LEU A 107 22.24 -12.33 -23.80
N GLU A 108 21.71 -11.56 -24.77
CA GLU A 108 21.26 -11.86 -26.14
C GLU A 108 20.45 -13.14 -26.52
N GLN A 109 19.18 -12.86 -26.88
CA GLN A 109 18.42 -13.28 -28.08
C GLN A 109 18.36 -14.75 -28.53
N SER A 110 17.14 -15.34 -28.50
CA SER A 110 16.30 -15.53 -29.70
C SER A 110 14.99 -16.29 -29.42
N ILE A 111 13.84 -15.58 -29.60
CA ILE A 111 12.54 -16.04 -30.17
C ILE A 111 11.79 -17.12 -29.34
N GLU A 112 10.59 -16.95 -28.76
CA GLU A 112 9.34 -16.31 -29.19
C GLU A 112 8.44 -16.17 -27.94
N ASP A 113 8.07 -14.94 -27.58
CA ASP A 113 6.79 -14.56 -26.96
C ASP A 113 6.85 -13.03 -26.81
N GLU A 114 6.57 -12.38 -27.94
CA GLU A 114 6.20 -10.98 -28.00
C GLU A 114 4.93 -10.78 -27.18
N VAL A 115 5.08 -10.44 -25.89
CA VAL A 115 4.17 -9.46 -25.30
C VAL A 115 4.78 -8.12 -25.69
N GLU A 116 4.42 -7.69 -26.90
CA GLU A 116 4.52 -6.29 -27.30
C GLU A 116 4.13 -5.42 -26.10
N ASP A 117 4.92 -4.36 -25.88
CA ASP A 117 4.39 -3.11 -25.34
C ASP A 117 3.20 -2.72 -26.21
N GLU A 118 2.03 -3.32 -25.98
CA GLU A 118 0.79 -2.85 -26.56
C GLU A 118 0.66 -1.42 -26.04
N PRO A 119 0.63 -0.39 -26.93
CA PRO A 119 0.37 0.96 -26.49
C PRO A 119 -0.98 0.93 -25.79
N ALA A 120 -0.98 1.05 -24.46
CA ALA A 120 -2.17 0.95 -23.63
C ALA A 120 -3.27 1.77 -24.29
N LEU A 121 -4.30 1.08 -24.79
CA LEU A 121 -5.35 1.74 -25.55
C LEU A 121 -5.92 2.88 -24.69
N PRO A 122 -6.25 4.05 -25.27
CA PRO A 122 -6.76 5.18 -24.50
C PRO A 122 -7.90 4.82 -23.54
N ALA A 123 -8.73 3.85 -23.94
CA ALA A 123 -9.84 3.30 -23.15
C ALA A 123 -9.40 2.53 -21.88
N ASP A 124 -8.25 1.86 -21.91
CA ASP A 124 -7.68 1.20 -20.72
C ASP A 124 -7.17 2.25 -19.74
N VAL A 125 -6.54 3.32 -20.24
CA VAL A 125 -6.13 4.45 -19.39
C VAL A 125 -7.34 5.12 -18.73
N ASP A 126 -8.45 5.31 -19.47
CA ASP A 126 -9.70 5.85 -18.92
C ASP A 126 -10.27 4.97 -17.80
N ALA A 127 -10.25 3.65 -17.96
CA ALA A 127 -10.71 2.71 -16.94
C ALA A 127 -9.85 2.80 -15.68
N ARG A 128 -8.52 2.85 -15.82
CA ARG A 128 -7.57 2.99 -14.71
C ARG A 128 -7.75 4.32 -13.96
N VAL A 129 -7.97 5.43 -14.68
CA VAL A 129 -8.25 6.74 -14.08
C VAL A 129 -9.59 6.72 -13.33
N LYS A 130 -10.61 6.05 -13.87
CA LYS A 130 -11.90 5.90 -13.19
C LYS A 130 -11.80 5.09 -11.89
N GLU A 131 -11.03 4.01 -11.89
CA GLU A 131 -10.72 3.23 -10.68
C GLU A 131 -9.96 4.06 -9.63
N LEU A 132 -8.97 4.85 -10.07
CA LEU A 132 -8.25 5.80 -9.22
C LEU A 132 -9.21 6.83 -8.59
N CYS A 133 -10.12 7.40 -9.37
CA CYS A 133 -11.12 8.35 -8.89
C CYS A 133 -12.05 7.72 -7.84
N ALA A 134 -12.49 6.48 -8.05
CA ALA A 134 -13.30 5.75 -7.07
C ALA A 134 -12.53 5.53 -5.75
N ALA A 135 -11.26 5.16 -5.83
CA ALA A 135 -10.40 5.02 -4.66
C ALA A 135 -10.19 6.35 -3.93
N LEU A 136 -9.99 7.45 -4.66
CA LEU A 136 -9.83 8.78 -4.06
C LEU A 136 -11.11 9.27 -3.39
N ALA A 137 -12.28 9.03 -4.00
CA ALA A 137 -13.58 9.33 -3.40
C ALA A 137 -13.79 8.56 -2.08
N GLU A 138 -13.37 7.29 -2.03
CA GLU A 138 -13.41 6.49 -0.81
C GLU A 138 -12.46 7.03 0.27
N ALA A 139 -11.24 7.42 -0.11
CA ALA A 139 -10.29 8.03 0.81
C ALA A 139 -10.82 9.34 1.41
N GLU A 140 -11.49 10.18 0.61
CA GLU A 140 -12.12 11.42 1.09
C GLU A 140 -13.27 11.16 2.07
N ARG A 141 -13.99 10.04 1.94
CA ARG A 141 -15.05 9.63 2.89
C ARG A 141 -14.50 9.22 4.26
N GLY A 142 -13.20 8.94 4.37
CA GLY A 142 -12.53 8.53 5.61
C GLY A 142 -12.43 9.62 6.69
N GLY A 143 -12.96 10.84 6.47
CA GLY A 143 -12.98 11.91 7.48
C GLY A 143 -11.65 12.64 7.67
N HIS A 144 -10.68 12.43 6.77
CA HIS A 144 -9.42 13.15 6.78
C HIS A 144 -9.63 14.61 6.32
N ALA A 145 -9.05 15.57 7.05
CA ALA A 145 -9.12 16.99 6.68
C ALA A 145 -8.48 17.29 5.30
N PHE A 146 -7.48 16.50 4.92
CA PHE A 146 -6.89 16.49 3.58
C PHE A 146 -6.29 15.10 3.29
N ILE A 147 -6.11 14.79 2.00
CA ILE A 147 -5.46 13.57 1.56
C ILE A 147 -4.05 13.92 1.06
N ALA A 148 -3.01 13.43 1.72
CA ALA A 148 -1.63 13.62 1.26
C ALA A 148 -1.34 12.72 0.05
N LEU A 149 -0.74 13.26 -1.01
CA LEU A 149 -0.39 12.51 -2.24
C LEU A 149 0.45 11.28 -1.93
N LYS A 150 1.48 11.46 -1.09
CA LYS A 150 2.40 10.38 -0.70
C LYS A 150 1.66 9.26 0.02
N TRP A 151 0.83 9.60 1.01
CA TRP A 151 0.06 8.62 1.76
C TRP A 151 -0.94 7.88 0.87
N PHE A 152 -1.63 8.61 -0.01
CA PHE A 152 -2.57 8.00 -0.94
C PHE A 152 -1.87 7.00 -1.85
N ARG A 153 -0.74 7.38 -2.45
CA ARG A 153 0.03 6.53 -3.37
C ARG A 153 0.72 5.34 -2.70
N ASP A 154 1.34 5.56 -1.55
CA ASP A 154 2.24 4.59 -0.92
C ASP A 154 1.51 3.68 0.08
N SER A 155 0.37 4.12 0.62
CA SER A 155 -0.30 3.41 1.73
C SER A 155 -1.76 3.09 1.44
N PHE A 156 -2.51 3.99 0.81
CA PHE A 156 -3.93 3.76 0.53
C PHE A 156 -4.14 2.93 -0.73
N LEU A 157 -3.52 3.33 -1.85
CA LEU A 157 -3.67 2.67 -3.14
C LEU A 157 -3.26 1.20 -3.08
N PRO A 158 -2.11 0.79 -2.51
CA PRO A 158 -1.72 -0.63 -2.46
C PRO A 158 -2.74 -1.55 -1.78
N ARG A 159 -3.68 -1.02 -0.99
CA ARG A 159 -4.77 -1.79 -0.37
C ARG A 159 -5.92 -2.09 -1.32
N LYS A 160 -5.89 -1.55 -2.55
CA LYS A 160 -6.92 -1.74 -3.58
C LYS A 160 -6.48 -2.82 -4.57
N ALA A 161 -7.39 -3.75 -4.85
CA ALA A 161 -7.16 -4.87 -5.76
C ALA A 161 -7.31 -4.47 -7.24
N PHE A 162 -6.65 -3.39 -7.68
CA PHE A 162 -6.62 -2.99 -9.09
C PHE A 162 -5.43 -3.63 -9.82
N ARG A 163 -5.60 -4.03 -11.08
CA ARG A 163 -4.56 -4.70 -11.87
C ARG A 163 -3.31 -3.83 -12.07
N TRP A 164 -3.49 -2.55 -12.39
CA TRP A 164 -2.39 -1.59 -12.59
C TRP A 164 -1.71 -1.15 -11.28
N ASN A 165 -2.27 -1.52 -10.13
CA ASN A 165 -1.84 -1.02 -8.84
C ASN A 165 -0.72 -1.87 -8.19
N GLN A 166 -0.35 -3.00 -8.81
CA GLN A 166 0.72 -3.88 -8.32
C GLN A 166 2.09 -3.18 -8.34
N HIS A 167 2.39 -2.42 -9.41
CA HIS A 167 3.69 -1.79 -9.58
C HIS A 167 3.69 -0.29 -9.18
N PRO A 168 4.72 0.19 -8.45
CA PRO A 168 4.84 1.61 -8.08
C PRO A 168 4.86 2.56 -9.28
N GLU A 169 5.45 2.15 -10.40
CA GLU A 169 5.57 2.95 -11.62
C GLU A 169 4.21 3.15 -12.28
N SER A 170 3.45 2.07 -12.44
CA SER A 170 2.07 2.11 -12.94
C SER A 170 1.18 2.99 -12.07
N ARG A 171 1.34 2.94 -10.74
CA ARG A 171 0.62 3.85 -9.82
C ARG A 171 0.97 5.32 -10.08
N GLN A 172 2.25 5.62 -10.29
CA GLN A 172 2.70 6.98 -10.59
C GLN A 172 2.18 7.46 -11.94
N ALA A 173 2.20 6.60 -12.97
CA ALA A 173 1.72 6.92 -14.30
C ALA A 173 0.21 7.26 -14.29
N VAL A 174 -0.61 6.42 -13.67
CA VAL A 174 -2.07 6.65 -13.58
C VAL A 174 -2.40 7.91 -12.76
N LEU A 175 -1.67 8.17 -11.68
CA LEU A 175 -1.81 9.40 -10.90
C LEU A 175 -1.41 10.64 -11.71
N ALA A 176 -0.28 10.59 -12.42
CA ALA A 176 0.19 11.69 -13.25
C ALA A 176 -0.83 12.02 -14.35
N GLU A 177 -1.37 10.99 -15.00
CA GLU A 177 -2.40 11.11 -16.02
C GLU A 177 -3.68 11.76 -15.47
N ALA A 178 -4.16 11.32 -14.30
CA ALA A 178 -5.34 11.90 -13.66
C ALA A 178 -5.15 13.37 -13.23
N ILE A 179 -3.92 13.75 -12.85
CA ILE A 179 -3.57 15.15 -12.55
C ILE A 179 -3.52 15.96 -13.85
N GLN A 180 -2.89 15.44 -14.89
CA GLN A 180 -2.76 16.11 -16.20
C GLN A 180 -4.12 16.38 -16.83
N ARG A 181 -5.06 15.44 -16.68
CA ARG A 181 -6.45 15.56 -17.13
C ARG A 181 -7.33 16.45 -16.24
N GLY A 182 -6.80 16.97 -15.12
CA GLY A 182 -7.52 17.86 -14.21
C GLY A 182 -8.56 17.17 -13.31
N VAL A 183 -8.63 15.83 -13.36
CA VAL A 183 -9.57 15.01 -12.57
C VAL A 183 -9.13 14.91 -11.11
N VAL A 184 -7.82 15.01 -10.86
CA VAL A 184 -7.22 15.09 -9.53
C VAL A 184 -6.54 16.45 -9.37
N LEU A 185 -6.97 17.22 -8.38
CA LEU A 185 -6.36 18.52 -8.07
C LEU A 185 -5.27 18.34 -7.03
N THR A 186 -4.12 18.98 -7.26
CA THR A 186 -3.03 19.02 -6.29
C THR A 186 -2.95 20.40 -5.64
N SER A 187 -2.74 20.45 -4.32
CA SER A 187 -2.44 21.70 -3.60
C SER A 187 -1.31 21.49 -2.60
N LYS A 188 -0.71 22.58 -2.11
CA LYS A 188 0.34 22.54 -1.10
C LYS A 188 -0.21 23.00 0.23
N ILE A 189 0.01 22.21 1.28
CA ILE A 189 -0.34 22.58 2.67
C ILE A 189 0.93 22.48 3.52
N ALA A 190 1.06 23.35 4.52
CA ALA A 190 2.11 23.24 5.53
C ALA A 190 2.00 21.86 6.21
N ASN A 191 3.09 21.10 6.23
CA ASN A 191 3.10 19.81 6.90
C ASN A 191 3.01 20.04 8.43
N PRO A 192 1.99 19.51 9.12
CA PRO A 192 1.87 19.65 10.57
C PRO A 192 2.93 18.82 11.33
N LYS A 193 3.68 17.95 10.64
CA LYS A 193 4.75 17.12 11.22
C LYS A 193 6.14 17.64 10.84
N THR A 194 7.10 17.51 11.74
CA THR A 194 8.51 17.84 11.53
C THR A 194 9.21 16.75 10.69
N PRO A 195 10.06 17.10 9.71
CA PRO A 195 10.40 18.44 9.23
C PRO A 195 9.28 19.09 8.38
N ALA A 196 9.14 20.41 8.51
CA ALA A 196 8.06 21.23 7.97
C ALA A 196 8.17 21.50 6.45
N TYR A 197 8.46 20.47 5.65
CA TYR A 197 8.40 20.59 4.20
C TYR A 197 6.94 20.58 3.73
N PRO A 198 6.54 21.44 2.78
CA PRO A 198 5.15 21.51 2.32
C PRO A 198 4.71 20.16 1.74
N THR A 199 3.57 19.65 2.23
CA THR A 199 2.99 18.40 1.75
C THR A 199 2.09 18.68 0.56
N THR A 200 2.28 17.92 -0.52
CA THR A 200 1.32 17.90 -1.63
C THR A 200 0.08 17.13 -1.19
N THR A 201 -1.06 17.79 -1.21
CA THR A 201 -2.37 17.17 -0.99
C THR A 201 -3.09 17.00 -2.32
N ILE A 202 -3.96 16.01 -2.39
CA ILE A 202 -4.79 15.72 -3.54
C ILE A 202 -6.26 15.73 -3.17
N ARG A 203 -7.09 16.13 -4.12
CA ARG A 203 -8.55 16.12 -4.00
C ARG A 203 -9.17 15.71 -5.33
N LEU A 204 -10.32 15.04 -5.27
CA LEU A 204 -11.05 14.66 -6.47
C LEU A 204 -11.80 15.87 -7.05
N ASN A 205 -11.55 16.19 -8.32
CA ASN A 205 -12.34 17.15 -9.06
C ASN A 205 -13.61 16.47 -9.57
N ARG A 206 -14.68 16.47 -8.75
CA ARG A 206 -15.93 15.76 -9.05
C ARG A 206 -16.61 16.26 -10.33
N ALA A 207 -16.41 17.53 -10.70
CA ALA A 207 -16.95 18.11 -11.93
C ALA A 207 -16.34 17.45 -13.19
N GLU A 208 -15.02 17.25 -13.20
CA GLU A 208 -14.30 16.62 -14.31
C GLU A 208 -14.35 15.08 -14.23
N ALA A 209 -14.52 14.51 -13.03
CA ALA A 209 -14.57 13.07 -12.80
C ALA A 209 -15.92 12.43 -13.15
N GLY A 210 -16.96 13.23 -13.41
CA GLY A 210 -18.33 12.73 -13.63
C GLY A 210 -18.93 12.01 -12.42
N VAL A 211 -18.43 12.28 -11.21
CA VAL A 211 -18.94 11.69 -9.95
C VAL A 211 -19.94 12.66 -9.32
N PRO A 212 -21.16 12.22 -8.95
CA PRO A 212 -22.14 13.09 -8.32
C PRO A 212 -21.56 13.75 -7.07
N GLU A 213 -21.81 15.05 -6.91
CA GLU A 213 -21.48 15.79 -5.70
C GLU A 213 -22.37 15.27 -4.57
N GLU A 214 -21.89 14.26 -3.82
CA GLU A 214 -22.48 13.92 -2.52
C GLU A 214 -22.26 15.15 -1.64
N ALA A 215 -23.31 15.98 -1.55
CA ALA A 215 -23.35 17.18 -0.74
C ALA A 215 -22.71 16.85 0.60
N GLN A 216 -21.57 17.52 0.88
CA GLN A 216 -20.94 17.47 2.18
C GLN A 216 -22.03 17.76 3.19
N ARG A 217 -22.50 16.73 3.92
CA ARG A 217 -23.48 16.90 4.98
C ARG A 217 -22.84 17.85 5.97
N PHE A 218 -23.27 19.09 5.90
CA PHE A 218 -22.93 20.11 6.88
C PHE A 218 -23.44 19.55 8.21
N HIS A 219 -22.53 19.15 9.07
CA HIS A 219 -22.85 18.84 10.46
C HIS A 219 -22.51 20.13 11.21
N PRO A 220 -23.47 21.06 11.38
CA PRO A 220 -23.22 22.24 12.19
C PRO A 220 -22.74 21.77 13.56
N VAL A 221 -21.56 22.25 13.94
CA VAL A 221 -21.01 22.03 15.28
C VAL A 221 -21.98 22.74 16.23
N VAL A 222 -22.70 21.97 17.04
CA VAL A 222 -23.52 22.53 18.11
C VAL A 222 -22.55 23.07 19.15
N VAL A 223 -22.25 24.36 19.05
CA VAL A 223 -21.49 25.07 20.07
C VAL A 223 -22.36 25.05 21.32
N GLN A 224 -21.87 24.43 22.41
CA GLN A 224 -22.49 24.60 23.72
C GLN A 224 -22.26 26.03 24.18
N GLY A 225 -23.20 26.90 23.83
CA GLY A 225 -23.29 28.30 24.20
C GLY A 225 -24.70 28.77 23.90
N GLU A 226 -25.21 29.69 24.71
CA GLU A 226 -26.53 30.29 24.52
C GLU A 226 -26.71 30.78 23.08
N SER A 227 -27.94 30.70 22.59
CA SER A 227 -28.23 30.99 21.19
C SER A 227 -27.82 32.43 20.87
N ILE A 228 -27.20 32.67 19.70
CA ILE A 228 -26.84 34.03 19.24
C ILE A 228 -28.09 34.95 19.24
N SER A 229 -29.27 34.36 19.10
CA SER A 229 -30.56 35.01 19.21
C SER A 229 -30.81 35.63 20.60
N GLU A 230 -30.45 34.94 21.68
CA GLU A 230 -30.56 35.48 23.06
C GLU A 230 -29.55 36.60 23.31
N ALA A 231 -28.30 36.45 22.86
CA ALA A 231 -27.27 37.47 23.02
C ALA A 231 -27.61 38.81 22.32
N ILE A 232 -28.22 38.75 21.12
CA ILE A 232 -28.65 39.94 20.38
C ILE A 232 -29.86 40.62 21.04
N GLN A 233 -30.72 39.84 21.71
CA GLN A 233 -31.93 40.35 22.34
C GLN A 233 -31.65 41.04 23.67
N GLU A 234 -30.60 40.61 24.38
CA GLU A 234 -30.13 41.27 25.60
C GLU A 234 -29.41 42.61 25.31
N GLU A 235 -28.73 42.74 24.16
CA GLU A 235 -28.05 43.99 23.78
C GLU A 235 -29.02 45.08 23.27
N ARG A 236 -30.19 44.69 22.74
CA ARG A 236 -31.22 45.64 22.26
C ARG A 236 -32.27 46.04 23.30
N GLY A 237 -32.21 45.50 24.51
CA GLY A 237 -33.22 45.66 25.56
C GLY A 237 -32.92 46.72 26.64
N LYS A 238 -31.93 47.60 26.45
CA LYS A 238 -31.64 48.70 27.40
C LYS A 238 -31.72 50.07 26.72
N PHE A 239 -32.95 50.53 26.50
CA PHE A 239 -33.30 51.96 26.45
C PHE A 239 -34.66 52.16 27.10
#